data_AF-A0A522LZP6-F1
#
_entry.id   AF-A0A522LZP6-F1
#
_cell.length_a   1.000
_cell.length_b   1.000
_cell.length_c   1.000
_cell.angle_alpha   90.00
_cell.angle_beta   90.00
_cell.angle_gamma   90.00
#
_symmetry.space_group_name_H-M   'P 1'
#
loop_
_entity.id
_entity.type
_entity.pdbx_description
1 polymer ?
#
loop_
_entity_poly.entity_id
_entity_poly.type
_entity_poly.pdbx_seq_one_letter_code
_entity_poly.pdbx_strand_id
1 'polypeptide(L)'
;MRKLFTILLIAGCAQLAWAGGMEDLESFVKTVKSGQADFTQVVTSPPRPGQAARSKTSSGTFEFLRPNRFRFLYEKPFKQSIVADGQTLWLYDADLNQVTARKQSQVLGSTPAALIAAAPDLQALRADFNLTDAPDQDGLQWAVAMPKAKDGPLQSVRVGFRLSDKGSELAVLEILDSFGQRSVLTFSQLQVNLPLAAGTFKFEPPTGADVVRQ
;
A
#
# COMPACT_ATOMS: atom_id res chain seq x y z
N MET A 1 -32.19 31.25 56.25
CA MET A 1 -30.80 30.75 56.28
C MET A 1 -30.62 29.76 55.14
N ARG A 2 -29.55 29.94 54.35
CA ARG A 2 -28.91 29.03 53.38
C ARG A 2 -29.74 28.46 52.21
N LYS A 3 -29.59 29.12 51.05
CA LYS A 3 -29.74 28.48 49.73
C LYS A 3 -28.42 27.77 49.40
N LEU A 4 -28.43 26.46 49.18
CA LEU A 4 -27.31 25.70 48.63
C LEU A 4 -27.63 25.43 47.15
N PHE A 5 -26.94 26.14 46.27
CA PHE A 5 -26.89 25.84 44.83
C PHE A 5 -25.81 24.78 44.63
N THR A 6 -26.23 23.56 44.28
CA THR A 6 -25.31 22.50 43.88
C THR A 6 -24.95 22.72 42.41
N ILE A 7 -23.71 23.14 42.17
CA ILE A 7 -23.14 23.23 40.82
C ILE A 7 -22.74 21.81 40.39
N LEU A 8 -23.44 21.29 39.39
CA LEU A 8 -23.13 20.02 38.74
C LEU A 8 -22.02 20.27 37.71
N LEU A 9 -20.79 19.90 38.03
CA LEU A 9 -19.67 19.89 37.09
C LEU A 9 -19.84 18.71 36.12
N ILE A 10 -20.32 19.00 34.92
CA ILE A 10 -20.27 18.05 33.79
C ILE A 10 -18.81 18.03 33.30
N ALA A 11 -18.05 17.04 33.74
CA ALA A 11 -16.75 16.73 33.17
C ALA A 11 -16.96 16.22 31.74
N GLY A 12 -16.86 17.12 30.76
CA GLY A 12 -16.78 16.77 29.36
C GLY A 12 -15.50 15.98 29.12
N CYS A 13 -15.60 14.65 29.11
CA CYS A 13 -14.61 13.82 28.43
C CYS A 13 -14.70 14.21 26.96
N ALA A 14 -13.83 15.10 26.51
CA ALA A 14 -13.51 15.20 25.10
C ALA A 14 -12.95 13.83 24.72
N GLN A 15 -13.80 12.98 24.14
CA GLN A 15 -13.34 11.84 23.37
C GLN A 15 -12.49 12.45 22.25
N LEU A 16 -11.17 12.46 22.45
CA LEU A 16 -10.24 12.48 21.34
C LEU A 16 -10.63 11.25 20.52
N ALA A 17 -11.48 11.45 19.52
CA ALA A 17 -11.70 10.47 18.49
C ALA A 17 -10.32 10.28 17.85
N TRP A 18 -9.63 9.21 18.25
CA TRP A 18 -8.56 8.68 17.43
C TRP A 18 -9.22 8.35 16.10
N ALA A 19 -8.88 9.12 15.07
CA ALA A 19 -9.27 8.81 13.71
C ALA A 19 -8.81 7.38 13.44
N GLY A 20 -9.70 6.47 13.05
CA GLY A 20 -9.34 5.09 12.79
C GLY A 20 -8.45 4.99 11.56
N GLY A 21 -7.83 3.82 11.38
CA GLY A 21 -7.02 3.57 10.19
C GLY A 21 -7.83 3.70 8.90
N MET A 22 -9.15 3.50 8.96
CA MET A 22 -10.04 3.72 7.82
C MET A 22 -10.18 5.21 7.47
N GLU A 23 -10.37 6.09 8.45
CA GLU A 23 -10.35 7.54 8.22
C GLU A 23 -9.01 8.01 7.63
N ASP A 24 -7.90 7.45 8.12
CA ASP A 24 -6.57 7.76 7.61
C ASP A 24 -6.37 7.30 6.15
N LEU A 25 -6.82 6.09 5.82
CA LEU A 25 -6.78 5.59 4.44
C LEU A 25 -7.65 6.45 3.52
N GLU A 26 -8.85 6.84 3.98
CA GLU A 26 -9.73 7.74 3.23
C GLU A 26 -9.05 9.09 2.97
N SER A 27 -8.49 9.69 4.01
CA SER A 27 -7.78 10.96 3.93
C SER A 27 -6.58 10.87 2.98
N PHE A 28 -5.77 9.80 3.10
CA PHE A 28 -4.60 9.57 2.26
C PHE A 28 -4.98 9.44 0.77
N VAL A 29 -5.96 8.60 0.44
CA VAL A 29 -6.40 8.40 -0.96
C VAL A 29 -7.00 9.69 -1.53
N LYS A 30 -7.72 10.47 -0.71
CA LYS A 30 -8.35 11.72 -1.13
C LYS A 30 -7.34 12.86 -1.36
N THR A 31 -6.38 13.03 -0.46
CA THR A 31 -5.52 14.24 -0.40
C THR A 31 -4.15 14.06 -1.04
N VAL A 32 -3.64 12.83 -1.12
CA VAL A 32 -2.33 12.55 -1.71
C VAL A 32 -2.51 12.16 -3.17
N LYS A 33 -1.98 12.94 -4.11
CA LYS A 33 -2.10 12.70 -5.56
C LYS A 33 -0.81 12.18 -6.19
N SER A 34 0.32 12.46 -5.58
CA SER A 34 1.60 11.87 -5.95
C SER A 34 2.41 11.58 -4.70
N GLY A 35 3.42 10.73 -4.82
CA GLY A 35 4.38 10.58 -3.77
C GLY A 35 5.57 9.73 -4.18
N GLN A 36 6.60 9.81 -3.35
CA GLN A 36 7.82 9.02 -3.42
C GLN A 36 8.19 8.56 -2.02
N ALA A 37 8.63 7.32 -1.87
CA ALA A 37 9.15 6.78 -0.63
C ALA A 37 10.23 5.73 -0.94
N ASP A 38 11.14 5.54 0.00
CA ASP A 38 11.92 4.31 0.05
C ASP A 38 11.09 3.21 0.69
N PHE A 39 11.37 1.96 0.35
CA PHE A 39 10.75 0.81 1.03
C PHE A 39 11.75 -0.29 1.32
N THR A 40 11.48 -1.02 2.41
CA THR A 40 12.01 -2.36 2.65
C THR A 40 10.85 -3.34 2.66
N GLN A 41 10.98 -4.44 1.94
CA GLN A 41 10.02 -5.52 1.89
C GLN A 41 10.59 -6.76 2.56
N VAL A 42 9.83 -7.40 3.44
CA VAL A 42 10.12 -8.72 3.98
C VAL A 42 9.03 -9.68 3.57
N VAL A 43 9.39 -10.70 2.79
CA VAL A 43 8.50 -11.76 2.32
C VAL A 43 8.78 -13.02 3.10
N THR A 44 7.80 -13.50 3.87
CA THR A 44 7.89 -14.70 4.71
C THR A 44 6.98 -15.78 4.17
N SER A 45 7.55 -16.94 3.85
CA SER A 45 6.78 -18.11 3.42
C SER A 45 6.19 -18.85 4.61
N PRO A 46 5.02 -19.50 4.47
CA PRO A 46 4.45 -20.30 5.55
C PRO A 46 5.42 -21.43 5.94
N PRO A 47 5.61 -21.70 7.24
CA PRO A 47 6.52 -22.75 7.69
C PRO A 47 5.99 -24.13 7.25
N ARG A 48 6.91 -25.02 6.88
CA ARG A 48 6.61 -26.44 6.70
C ARG A 48 6.78 -27.16 8.04
N PRO A 49 6.06 -28.27 8.30
CA PRO A 49 6.22 -29.04 9.53
C PRO A 49 7.70 -29.35 9.80
N GLY A 50 8.19 -28.98 10.99
CA GLY A 50 9.58 -29.20 11.41
C GLY A 50 10.61 -28.23 10.81
N GLN A 51 10.21 -27.16 10.13
CA GLN A 51 11.12 -26.14 9.59
C GLN A 51 10.76 -24.73 10.07
N ALA A 52 11.79 -23.93 10.34
CA ALA A 52 11.63 -22.50 10.59
C ALA A 52 11.07 -21.79 9.35
N ALA A 53 10.29 -20.72 9.58
CA ALA A 53 9.82 -19.85 8.52
C ALA A 53 11.02 -19.22 7.79
N ARG A 54 10.94 -19.17 6.46
CA ARG A 54 11.97 -18.55 5.62
C ARG A 54 11.52 -17.19 5.17
N SER A 55 12.41 -16.22 5.27
CA SER A 55 12.15 -14.84 4.87
C SER A 55 13.16 -14.37 3.83
N LYS A 56 12.69 -13.54 2.89
CA LYS A 56 13.53 -12.81 1.94
C LYS A 56 13.30 -11.32 2.16
N THR A 57 14.37 -10.55 2.12
CA THR A 57 14.31 -9.09 2.26
C THR A 57 14.73 -8.45 0.95
N SER A 58 13.95 -7.47 0.51
CA SER A 58 14.26 -6.63 -0.64
C SER A 58 14.12 -5.15 -0.27
N SER A 59 14.77 -4.26 -1.00
CA SER A 59 14.64 -2.81 -0.78
C SER A 59 14.66 -2.05 -2.08
N GLY A 60 14.11 -0.84 -2.06
CA GLY A 60 14.06 -0.01 -3.25
C GLY A 60 13.26 1.26 -3.07
N THR A 61 12.81 1.83 -4.19
CA THR A 61 12.02 3.06 -4.22
C THR A 61 10.64 2.81 -4.80
N PHE A 62 9.66 3.52 -4.24
CA PHE A 62 8.28 3.48 -4.65
C PHE A 62 7.83 4.90 -4.99
N GLU A 63 7.23 5.07 -6.16
CA GLU A 63 6.67 6.33 -6.59
C GLU A 63 5.30 6.11 -7.21
N PHE A 64 4.43 7.10 -7.08
CA PHE A 64 3.11 7.05 -7.69
C PHE A 64 2.59 8.42 -8.10
N LEU A 65 1.70 8.40 -9.07
CA LEU A 65 0.92 9.53 -9.53
C LEU A 65 -0.49 9.04 -9.85
N ARG A 66 -1.46 9.48 -9.05
CA ARG A 66 -2.85 9.11 -9.23
C ARG A 66 -3.47 9.87 -10.42
N PRO A 67 -4.39 9.22 -11.15
CA PRO A 67 -4.76 7.81 -11.02
C PRO A 67 -3.77 6.90 -11.78
N ASN A 68 -3.75 5.62 -11.37
CA ASN A 68 -3.26 4.51 -12.20
C ASN A 68 -1.78 4.54 -12.62
N ARG A 69 -0.91 5.37 -12.04
CA ARG A 69 0.53 5.33 -12.34
C ARG A 69 1.33 5.09 -11.10
N PHE A 70 2.23 4.13 -11.16
CA PHE A 70 3.21 3.90 -10.11
C PHE A 70 4.43 3.17 -10.65
N ARG A 71 5.53 3.24 -9.92
CA ARG A 71 6.70 2.40 -10.12
C ARG A 71 7.20 1.88 -8.78
N PHE A 72 7.48 0.59 -8.72
CA PHE A 72 8.37 0.00 -7.72
C PHE A 72 9.67 -0.33 -8.41
N LEU A 73 10.78 0.19 -7.90
CA LEU A 73 12.13 -0.12 -8.35
C LEU A 73 12.84 -0.87 -7.22
N TYR A 74 12.99 -2.18 -7.37
CA TYR A 74 13.77 -3.01 -6.45
C TYR A 74 15.25 -2.87 -6.79
N GLU A 75 16.06 -2.54 -5.80
CA GLU A 75 17.50 -2.33 -5.96
C GLU A 75 18.33 -3.47 -5.36
N LYS A 76 17.83 -4.09 -4.28
CA LYS A 76 18.50 -5.17 -3.56
C LYS A 76 17.53 -6.28 -3.20
N PRO A 77 17.98 -7.55 -3.14
CA PRO A 77 19.29 -8.02 -3.61
C PRO A 77 19.37 -8.13 -5.14
N PHE A 78 18.23 -8.17 -5.82
CA PHE A 78 18.11 -8.30 -7.27
C PHE A 78 17.38 -7.10 -7.85
N LYS A 79 17.75 -6.70 -9.07
CA LYS A 79 17.14 -5.55 -9.73
C LYS A 79 15.87 -5.97 -10.45
N GLN A 80 14.75 -5.41 -10.03
CA GLN A 80 13.45 -5.65 -10.65
C GLN A 80 12.67 -4.34 -10.71
N SER A 81 11.82 -4.18 -11.71
CA SER A 81 10.89 -3.05 -11.75
C SER A 81 9.46 -3.49 -12.04
N ILE A 82 8.52 -2.85 -11.36
CA ILE A 82 7.08 -2.99 -11.61
C ILE A 82 6.57 -1.59 -11.93
N VAL A 83 6.17 -1.35 -13.18
CA VAL A 83 5.77 -0.02 -13.66
C VAL A 83 4.37 -0.10 -14.23
N ALA A 84 3.45 0.66 -13.64
CA ALA A 84 2.14 0.95 -14.20
C ALA A 84 2.20 2.29 -14.93
N ASP A 85 2.11 2.25 -16.26
CA ASP A 85 2.21 3.45 -17.11
C ASP A 85 0.84 4.10 -17.41
N GLY A 86 -0.23 3.61 -16.79
CA GLY A 86 -1.61 4.01 -17.00
C GLY A 86 -2.37 3.19 -18.05
N GLN A 87 -1.68 2.32 -18.80
CA GLN A 87 -2.25 1.43 -19.81
C GLN A 87 -1.76 -0.02 -19.62
N THR A 88 -0.48 -0.17 -19.36
CA THR A 88 0.23 -1.45 -19.24
C THR A 88 0.90 -1.53 -17.87
N LEU A 89 0.76 -2.70 -17.25
CA LEU A 89 1.58 -3.10 -16.11
C LEU A 89 2.78 -3.88 -16.65
N TRP A 90 3.96 -3.28 -16.52
CA TRP A 90 5.25 -3.86 -16.88
C TRP A 90 5.91 -4.46 -15.64
N LEU A 91 6.40 -5.69 -15.76
CA LEU A 91 7.24 -6.33 -14.77
C LEU A 91 8.54 -6.70 -15.46
N TYR A 92 9.66 -6.17 -14.99
CA TYR A 92 10.98 -6.46 -15.53
C TYR A 92 11.85 -7.09 -14.46
N ASP A 93 12.41 -8.25 -14.79
CA ASP A 93 13.46 -8.91 -14.02
C ASP A 93 14.79 -8.72 -14.77
N ALA A 94 15.72 -7.98 -14.17
CA ALA A 94 16.96 -7.63 -14.84
C ALA A 94 17.95 -8.79 -14.93
N ASP A 95 17.90 -9.72 -13.99
CA ASP A 95 18.83 -10.86 -13.96
C ASP A 95 18.43 -11.89 -15.01
N LEU A 96 17.12 -12.05 -15.24
CA LEU A 96 16.57 -12.88 -16.31
C LEU A 96 16.50 -12.16 -17.66
N ASN A 97 16.72 -10.84 -17.68
CA ASN A 97 16.47 -9.96 -18.82
C ASN A 97 15.09 -10.21 -19.45
N GLN A 98 14.06 -10.32 -18.61
CA GLN A 98 12.71 -10.70 -19.02
C GLN A 98 11.71 -9.62 -18.63
N VAL A 99 10.82 -9.28 -19.57
CA VAL A 99 9.73 -8.32 -19.39
C VAL A 99 8.40 -9.03 -19.60
N THR A 100 7.52 -8.93 -18.61
CA THR A 100 6.10 -9.27 -18.76
C THR A 100 5.28 -7.99 -18.87
N ALA A 101 4.39 -7.93 -19.86
CA ALA A 101 3.49 -6.82 -20.09
C ALA A 101 2.03 -7.30 -20.03
N ARG A 102 1.23 -6.68 -19.17
CA ARG A 102 -0.19 -7.01 -19.00
C ARG A 102 -1.06 -5.77 -19.13
N LYS A 103 -2.27 -5.92 -19.67
CA LYS A 103 -3.23 -4.82 -19.70
C LYS A 103 -3.60 -4.40 -18.28
N GLN A 104 -3.27 -3.16 -17.90
CA GLN A 104 -3.38 -2.71 -16.52
C GLN A 104 -4.82 -2.77 -16.00
N SER A 105 -5.80 -2.45 -16.85
CA SER A 105 -7.21 -2.47 -16.49
C SER A 105 -7.74 -3.85 -16.08
N GLN A 106 -7.03 -4.93 -16.42
CA GLN A 106 -7.44 -6.31 -16.09
C GLN A 106 -6.82 -6.81 -14.78
N VAL A 107 -5.70 -6.23 -14.36
CA VAL A 107 -4.90 -6.77 -13.24
C VAL A 107 -4.81 -5.83 -12.05
N LEU A 108 -4.89 -4.51 -12.27
CA LEU A 108 -4.52 -3.53 -11.25
C LEU A 108 -5.46 -3.52 -10.04
N GLY A 109 -6.77 -3.59 -10.26
CA GLY A 109 -7.79 -3.49 -9.20
C GLY A 109 -7.65 -4.57 -8.13
N SER A 110 -7.04 -5.70 -8.47
CA SER A 110 -6.79 -6.82 -7.55
C SER A 110 -5.37 -6.85 -7.00
N THR A 111 -4.62 -5.74 -7.04
CA THR A 111 -3.27 -5.66 -6.47
C THR A 111 -3.23 -4.82 -5.19
N PRO A 112 -2.28 -5.07 -4.28
CA PRO A 112 -2.09 -4.23 -3.09
C PRO A 112 -1.71 -2.78 -3.45
N ALA A 113 -1.06 -2.57 -4.61
CA ALA A 113 -0.72 -1.23 -5.11
C ALA A 113 -1.96 -0.38 -5.42
N ALA A 114 -3.13 -1.00 -5.68
CA ALA A 114 -4.38 -0.25 -5.85
C ALA A 114 -4.68 0.62 -4.62
N LEU A 115 -4.48 0.06 -3.42
CA LEU A 115 -4.82 0.68 -2.14
C LEU A 115 -3.97 1.92 -1.84
N ILE A 116 -2.67 1.88 -2.17
CA ILE A 116 -1.73 2.94 -1.79
C ILE A 116 -1.28 3.84 -2.93
N ALA A 117 -1.48 3.43 -4.19
CA ALA A 117 -0.85 4.08 -5.35
C ALA A 117 -1.83 4.45 -6.47
N ALA A 118 -2.79 3.57 -6.78
CA ALA A 118 -3.44 3.60 -8.09
C ALA A 118 -4.88 4.12 -8.06
N ALA A 119 -5.65 3.80 -7.01
CA ALA A 119 -7.06 4.15 -6.98
C ALA A 119 -7.28 5.68 -6.97
N PRO A 120 -8.23 6.18 -7.78
CA PRO A 120 -8.54 7.62 -7.84
C PRO A 120 -9.21 8.12 -6.55
N ASP A 121 -10.00 7.27 -5.91
CA ASP A 121 -10.78 7.55 -4.71
C ASP A 121 -11.11 6.24 -3.96
N LEU A 122 -11.79 6.40 -2.81
CA LEU A 122 -12.20 5.29 -1.96
C LEU A 122 -13.35 4.46 -2.57
N GLN A 123 -14.16 5.05 -3.46
CA GLN A 123 -15.25 4.33 -4.13
C GLN A 123 -14.71 3.29 -5.11
N ALA A 124 -13.64 3.62 -5.83
CA ALA A 124 -12.92 2.69 -6.69
C ALA A 124 -12.33 1.53 -5.88
N LEU A 125 -11.76 1.78 -4.70
CA LEU A 125 -11.28 0.70 -3.82
C LEU A 125 -12.42 -0.17 -3.31
N ARG A 126 -13.54 0.43 -2.91
CA ARG A 126 -14.74 -0.30 -2.48
C ARG A 126 -15.39 -1.12 -3.58
N ALA A 127 -15.06 -0.91 -4.85
CA ALA A 127 -15.52 -1.78 -5.93
C ALA A 127 -14.90 -3.18 -5.81
N ASP A 128 -13.61 -3.26 -5.45
CA ASP A 128 -12.82 -4.50 -5.44
C ASP A 128 -12.59 -5.06 -4.03
N PHE A 129 -12.68 -4.23 -2.99
CA PHE A 129 -12.37 -4.59 -1.60
C PHE A 129 -13.51 -4.26 -0.63
N ASN A 130 -13.65 -5.08 0.41
CA ASN A 130 -14.32 -4.71 1.65
C ASN A 130 -13.28 -4.04 2.55
N LEU A 131 -13.51 -2.77 2.90
CA LEU A 131 -12.60 -1.96 3.71
C LEU A 131 -13.17 -1.80 5.12
N THR A 132 -12.38 -2.08 6.14
CA THR A 132 -12.76 -1.88 7.56
C THR A 132 -11.55 -1.42 8.37
N ASP A 133 -11.81 -0.89 9.57
CA ASP A 133 -10.76 -0.70 10.57
C ASP A 133 -10.21 -2.04 11.09
N ALA A 134 -8.99 -1.98 11.60
CA ALA A 134 -8.38 -3.03 12.39
C ALA A 134 -7.80 -2.41 13.68
N PRO A 135 -7.60 -3.22 14.74
CA PRO A 135 -7.01 -2.71 15.98
C PRO A 135 -5.64 -2.09 15.76
N ASP A 136 -5.37 -1.02 16.49
CA ASP A 136 -4.07 -0.38 16.54
C ASP A 136 -2.99 -1.38 17.00
N GLN A 137 -1.85 -1.36 16.34
CA GLN A 137 -0.77 -2.31 16.58
C GLN A 137 0.57 -1.67 16.23
N ASP A 138 1.59 -1.88 17.07
CA ASP A 138 2.95 -1.38 16.86
C ASP A 138 3.04 0.15 16.68
N GLY A 139 2.12 0.89 17.32
CA GLY A 139 2.02 2.34 17.22
C GLY A 139 1.45 2.84 15.89
N LEU A 140 0.78 1.96 15.14
CA LEU A 140 0.15 2.27 13.86
C LEU A 140 -1.37 2.10 13.92
N GLN A 141 -2.06 2.94 13.18
CA GLN A 141 -3.51 2.86 12.95
C GLN A 141 -3.74 2.08 11.65
N TRP A 142 -4.64 1.10 11.68
CA TRP A 142 -4.74 0.10 10.62
C TRP A 142 -6.08 0.10 9.91
N ALA A 143 -6.06 0.18 8.58
CA ALA A 143 -7.15 -0.24 7.73
C ALA A 143 -6.86 -1.64 7.17
N VAL A 144 -7.90 -2.46 7.00
CA VAL A 144 -7.82 -3.75 6.31
C VAL A 144 -8.72 -3.75 5.09
N ALA A 145 -8.19 -4.31 4.00
CA ALA A 145 -8.86 -4.50 2.74
C ALA A 145 -8.93 -5.99 2.42
N MET A 146 -10.13 -6.53 2.43
CA MET A 146 -10.42 -7.91 2.06
C MET A 146 -10.92 -7.94 0.61
N PRO A 147 -10.25 -8.61 -0.33
CA PRO A 147 -10.73 -8.73 -1.71
C PRO A 147 -12.15 -9.32 -1.75
N LYS A 148 -13.01 -8.78 -2.61
CA LYS A 148 -14.35 -9.33 -2.83
C LYS A 148 -14.33 -10.60 -3.69
N ALA A 149 -13.34 -10.71 -4.58
CA ALA A 149 -13.10 -11.91 -5.37
C ALA A 149 -12.46 -13.00 -4.49
N LYS A 150 -13.10 -14.17 -4.41
CA LYS A 150 -12.68 -15.25 -3.50
C LYS A 150 -11.51 -16.09 -4.02
N ASP A 151 -11.35 -16.19 -5.33
CA ASP A 151 -10.33 -17.04 -5.98
C ASP A 151 -9.12 -16.22 -6.48
N GLY A 152 -8.93 -15.03 -5.91
CA GLY A 152 -7.83 -14.13 -6.25
C GLY A 152 -6.49 -14.55 -5.61
N PRO A 153 -5.37 -13.96 -6.08
CA PRO A 153 -4.06 -14.20 -5.48
C PRO A 153 -3.90 -13.58 -4.09
N LEU A 154 -4.84 -12.74 -3.64
CA LEU A 154 -4.79 -12.03 -2.36
C LEU A 154 -5.83 -12.58 -1.39
N GLN A 155 -5.46 -12.74 -0.12
CA GLN A 155 -6.40 -12.98 0.98
C GLN A 155 -6.76 -11.70 1.72
N SER A 156 -5.76 -10.85 2.03
CA SER A 156 -5.98 -9.60 2.73
C SER A 156 -4.82 -8.63 2.51
N VAL A 157 -5.11 -7.34 2.59
CA VAL A 157 -4.10 -6.29 2.66
C VAL A 157 -4.38 -5.39 3.85
N ARG A 158 -3.37 -5.07 4.66
CA ARG A 158 -3.47 -4.09 5.74
C ARG A 158 -2.62 -2.87 5.40
N VAL A 159 -3.17 -1.68 5.62
CA VAL A 159 -2.49 -0.40 5.43
C VAL A 159 -2.32 0.24 6.80
N GLY A 160 -1.07 0.42 7.21
CA GLY A 160 -0.71 0.98 8.51
C GLY A 160 -0.24 2.41 8.37
N PHE A 161 -0.85 3.30 9.14
CA PHE A 161 -0.53 4.70 9.19
C PHE A 161 0.12 5.08 10.52
N ARG A 162 1.09 5.98 10.46
CA ARG A 162 1.79 6.52 11.63
C ARG A 162 1.43 7.98 11.79
N LEU A 163 1.08 8.38 13.00
CA LEU A 163 0.94 9.78 13.34
C LEU A 163 2.32 10.47 13.36
N SER A 164 2.45 11.55 12.61
CA SER A 164 3.63 12.41 12.52
C SER A 164 3.28 13.87 12.83
N ASP A 165 4.29 14.74 12.84
CA ASP A 165 4.13 16.19 12.91
C ASP A 165 3.35 16.78 11.71
N LYS A 166 3.31 16.05 10.58
CA LYS A 166 2.59 16.42 9.35
C LYS A 166 1.21 15.78 9.24
N GLY A 167 0.76 15.08 10.29
CA GLY A 167 -0.47 14.29 10.29
C GLY A 167 -0.21 12.80 10.07
N SER A 168 -1.21 12.08 9.59
CA SER A 168 -1.12 10.64 9.39
C SER A 168 -0.36 10.30 8.10
N GLU A 169 0.73 9.52 8.22
CA GLU A 169 1.61 9.14 7.12
C GLU A 169 1.54 7.64 6.84
N LEU A 170 1.52 7.25 5.56
CA LEU A 170 1.61 5.85 5.15
C LEU A 170 2.94 5.25 5.63
N ALA A 171 2.88 4.24 6.50
CA ALA A 171 4.07 3.64 7.11
C ALA A 171 4.29 2.20 6.67
N VAL A 172 3.23 1.39 6.59
CA VAL A 172 3.34 -0.05 6.33
C VAL A 172 2.23 -0.54 5.41
N LEU A 173 2.57 -1.48 4.53
CA LEU A 173 1.62 -2.29 3.78
C LEU A 173 1.90 -3.77 4.09
N GLU A 174 0.94 -4.47 4.68
CA GLU A 174 1.03 -5.92 4.88
C GLU A 174 0.12 -6.64 3.91
N ILE A 175 0.64 -7.66 3.24
CA ILE A 175 -0.06 -8.43 2.23
C ILE A 175 -0.03 -9.89 2.67
N LEU A 176 -1.20 -10.52 2.69
CA LEU A 176 -1.33 -11.97 2.81
C LEU A 176 -1.88 -12.50 1.49
N ASP A 177 -1.13 -13.38 0.84
CA ASP A 177 -1.53 -14.01 -0.41
C ASP A 177 -2.33 -15.31 -0.19
N SER A 178 -2.92 -15.86 -1.25
CA SER A 178 -3.71 -17.09 -1.20
C SER A 178 -2.93 -18.35 -0.83
N PHE A 179 -1.59 -18.30 -0.91
CA PHE A 179 -0.70 -19.38 -0.49
C PHE A 179 -0.22 -19.25 0.96
N GLY A 180 -0.66 -18.22 1.69
CA GLY A 180 -0.26 -17.96 3.06
C GLY A 180 1.12 -17.29 3.19
N GLN A 181 1.67 -16.76 2.10
CA GLN A 181 2.87 -15.93 2.13
C GLN A 181 2.51 -14.55 2.67
N ARG A 182 3.30 -14.07 3.64
CA ARG A 182 3.16 -12.72 4.21
C ARG A 182 4.25 -11.82 3.67
N SER A 183 3.86 -10.72 3.03
CA SER A 183 4.77 -9.68 2.56
C SER A 183 4.51 -8.38 3.33
N VAL A 184 5.52 -7.86 4.02
CA VAL A 184 5.45 -6.58 4.74
C VAL A 184 6.34 -5.57 4.05
N LEU A 185 5.77 -4.50 3.52
CA LEU A 185 6.49 -3.36 2.98
C LEU A 185 6.47 -2.24 4.02
N THR A 186 7.64 -1.81 4.47
CA THR A 186 7.81 -0.66 5.36
C THR A 186 8.33 0.51 4.55
N PHE A 187 7.62 1.64 4.59
CA PHE A 187 7.98 2.86 3.88
C PHE A 187 8.75 3.81 4.78
N SER A 188 9.68 4.55 4.17
CA SER A 188 10.45 5.61 4.82
C SER A 188 10.68 6.76 3.86
N GLN A 189 10.99 7.94 4.41
CA GLN A 189 11.24 9.15 3.62
C GLN A 189 10.08 9.51 2.68
N LEU A 190 8.84 9.26 3.12
CA LEU A 190 7.65 9.56 2.34
C LEU A 190 7.56 11.06 2.06
N GLN A 191 7.49 11.40 0.79
CA GLN A 191 7.22 12.74 0.29
C GLN A 191 5.96 12.68 -0.56
N VAL A 192 4.98 13.51 -0.22
CA VAL A 192 3.65 13.51 -0.87
C VAL A 192 3.44 14.79 -1.67
N ASN A 193 2.60 14.70 -2.70
CA ASN A 193 2.22 15.82 -3.56
C ASN A 193 3.41 16.52 -4.24
N LEU A 194 4.48 15.76 -4.51
CA LEU A 194 5.62 16.20 -5.31
C LEU A 194 5.21 16.40 -6.78
N PRO A 195 5.76 17.42 -7.47
CA PRO A 195 5.58 17.56 -8.91
C PRO A 195 6.38 16.47 -9.64
N LEU A 196 5.71 15.37 -9.98
CA LEU A 196 6.29 14.28 -10.79
C LEU A 196 5.93 14.49 -12.25
N ALA A 197 6.93 14.51 -13.13
CA ALA A 197 6.70 14.57 -14.57
C ALA A 197 5.95 13.31 -15.05
N ALA A 198 5.03 13.42 -16.01
CA ALA A 198 4.31 12.24 -16.52
C ALA A 198 5.25 11.18 -17.16
N GLY A 199 6.40 11.61 -17.68
CA GLY A 199 7.45 10.73 -18.22
C GLY A 199 8.06 9.78 -17.20
N THR A 200 7.92 10.08 -15.90
CA THR A 200 8.38 9.26 -14.77
C THR A 200 7.86 7.82 -14.86
N PHE A 201 6.67 7.59 -15.40
CA PHE A 201 6.06 6.26 -15.42
C PHE A 201 6.11 5.58 -16.79
N LYS A 202 6.88 6.12 -17.74
CA LYS A 202 7.11 5.44 -19.02
C LYS A 202 8.11 4.31 -18.81
N PHE A 203 7.77 3.12 -19.28
CA PHE A 203 8.68 1.99 -19.31
C PHE A 203 9.04 1.64 -20.75
N GLU A 204 10.33 1.53 -21.01
CA GLU A 204 10.87 1.07 -22.28
C GLU A 204 11.62 -0.24 -22.01
N PRO A 205 11.20 -1.37 -22.61
CA PRO A 205 11.91 -2.64 -22.47
C PRO A 205 13.39 -2.48 -22.85
N PRO A 206 14.34 -2.93 -22.02
CA PRO A 206 15.75 -2.90 -22.35
C PRO A 206 16.06 -3.65 -23.64
N THR A 207 17.09 -3.22 -24.35
CA THR A 207 17.51 -3.87 -25.59
C THR A 207 17.83 -5.35 -25.35
N GLY A 208 17.23 -6.22 -26.15
CA GLY A 208 17.44 -7.67 -26.07
C GLY A 208 16.67 -8.38 -24.96
N ALA A 209 15.82 -7.68 -24.21
CA ALA A 209 14.94 -8.32 -23.23
C ALA A 209 13.88 -9.20 -23.90
N ASP A 210 13.61 -10.37 -23.32
CA ASP A 210 12.50 -11.24 -23.74
C ASP A 210 11.17 -10.62 -23.29
N VAL A 211 10.29 -10.25 -24.22
CA VAL A 211 9.04 -9.54 -23.91
C VAL A 211 7.83 -10.43 -24.14
N VAL A 212 7.22 -10.86 -23.03
CA VAL A 212 5.98 -11.63 -23.01
C VAL A 212 4.79 -10.70 -22.82
N ARG A 213 3.80 -10.76 -23.72
CA ARG A 213 2.55 -9.97 -23.64
C ARG A 213 1.36 -10.88 -23.34
N GLN A 214 0.53 -10.47 -22.38
CA GLN A 214 -0.68 -11.18 -21.96
C GLN A 214 -1.91 -10.27 -22.01
#